data_AF-A0A4R2LNU8-F1
#
_entry.id   AF-A0A4R2LNU8-F1
#
_cell.length_a   1.000
_cell.length_b   1.000
_cell.length_c   1.000
_cell.angle_alpha   90.00
_cell.angle_beta   90.00
_cell.angle_gamma   90.00
#
_symmetry.space_group_name_H-M   'P 1'
#
loop_
_entity.id
_entity.type
_entity.pdbx_description
1 polymer ?
#
loop_
_entity_poly.entity_id
_entity_poly.type
_entity_poly.pdbx_seq_one_letter_code
_entity_poly.pdbx_strand_id
1 'polypeptide(L)'
;MKTTILSFLLIFCAVYTAAQTNYYTETKTFQENGYTYQCDVLTGKRVRLYNKENNLVYVRQIFKDTKEVPGFGFDFDDVVEETWTRPKSLSIVNNAFTAEQKQRMGTESVGICMYISPETGKVVEVAFHFTTVSPFATIPLSVYRKIEVELKQQIWFTPTKDGKRLNHLMRYWRHRFKE
;
A
#
# COMPACT_ATOMS: atom_id res chain seq x y z
N MET A 1 12.49 -65.59 -21.74
CA MET A 1 12.43 -64.68 -22.90
C MET A 1 10.97 -64.55 -23.30
N LYS A 2 10.27 -63.42 -23.35
CA LYS A 2 10.52 -61.98 -23.20
C LYS A 2 9.20 -61.39 -22.68
N THR A 3 9.16 -60.72 -21.54
CA THR A 3 9.09 -59.25 -21.45
C THR A 3 8.07 -58.60 -22.39
N THR A 4 6.93 -58.18 -21.83
CA THR A 4 6.41 -56.82 -22.03
C THR A 4 5.70 -56.39 -20.76
N ILE A 5 6.55 -55.86 -19.88
CA ILE A 5 6.21 -55.10 -18.69
C ILE A 5 5.34 -53.92 -19.13
N LEU A 6 4.22 -53.77 -18.42
CA LEU A 6 3.38 -52.59 -18.29
C LEU A 6 4.15 -51.31 -18.64
N SER A 7 3.84 -50.70 -19.78
CA SER A 7 4.51 -49.49 -20.24
C SER A 7 4.18 -48.34 -19.27
N PHE A 8 5.18 -48.02 -18.45
CA PHE A 8 5.38 -46.75 -17.78
C PHE A 8 4.99 -45.57 -18.68
N LEU A 9 4.13 -44.68 -18.19
CA LEU A 9 4.23 -43.22 -18.26
C LEU A 9 2.89 -42.61 -17.83
N LEU A 10 2.53 -42.85 -16.57
CA LEU A 10 1.77 -41.86 -15.80
C LEU A 10 2.68 -40.66 -15.66
N ILE A 11 2.58 -39.73 -16.61
CA ILE A 11 3.10 -38.37 -16.48
C ILE A 11 2.31 -37.75 -15.33
N PHE A 12 2.75 -37.98 -14.09
CA PHE A 12 2.43 -37.11 -12.98
C PHE A 12 3.15 -35.79 -13.25
N CYS A 13 2.54 -34.94 -14.08
CA CYS A 13 2.71 -33.51 -13.93
C CYS A 13 2.15 -33.19 -12.54
N ALA A 14 2.99 -33.35 -11.51
CA ALA A 14 2.79 -32.68 -10.24
C ALA A 14 2.92 -31.20 -10.57
N VAL A 15 1.80 -30.61 -11.01
CA VAL A 15 1.64 -29.16 -10.98
C VAL A 15 1.66 -28.85 -9.50
N TYR A 16 2.85 -28.56 -8.96
CA TYR A 16 2.98 -27.97 -7.65
C TYR A 16 2.32 -26.61 -7.75
N THR A 17 1.02 -26.57 -7.50
CA THR A 17 0.34 -25.34 -7.09
C THR A 17 0.89 -25.04 -5.71
N ALA A 18 2.07 -24.41 -5.65
CA ALA A 18 2.53 -23.79 -4.42
C ALA A 18 1.44 -22.77 -4.05
N ALA A 19 0.62 -23.11 -3.06
CA ALA A 19 -0.36 -22.18 -2.51
C ALA A 19 0.41 -20.91 -2.13
N GLN A 20 -0.03 -19.77 -2.64
CA GLN A 20 0.68 -18.53 -2.36
C GLN A 20 0.65 -18.25 -0.88
N THR A 21 1.83 -18.04 -0.31
CA THR A 21 1.96 -17.68 1.10
C THR A 21 1.25 -16.35 1.33
N ASN A 22 0.27 -16.37 2.23
CA ASN A 22 -0.36 -15.16 2.74
C ASN A 22 0.47 -14.63 3.91
N TYR A 23 0.97 -13.41 3.79
CA TYR A 23 1.86 -12.83 4.80
C TYR A 23 1.11 -12.11 5.92
N TYR A 24 -0.14 -11.69 5.71
CA TYR A 24 -0.86 -10.72 6.55
C TYR A 24 -2.19 -11.27 7.08
N THR A 25 -2.16 -12.45 7.70
CA THR A 25 -3.35 -13.16 8.20
C THR A 25 -3.84 -12.66 9.55
N GLU A 26 -2.94 -12.11 10.36
CA GLU A 26 -3.19 -11.67 11.74
C GLU A 26 -2.37 -10.42 12.09
N THR A 27 -2.71 -9.79 13.22
CA THR A 27 -1.96 -8.64 13.71
C THR A 27 -0.56 -9.07 14.16
N LYS A 28 0.48 -8.49 13.57
CA LYS A 28 1.87 -8.77 13.93
C LYS A 28 2.83 -7.66 13.52
N THR A 29 3.99 -7.65 14.18
CA THR A 29 5.12 -6.82 13.78
C THR A 29 6.10 -7.66 12.95
N PHE A 30 6.50 -7.16 11.78
CA PHE A 30 7.59 -7.71 10.98
C PHE A 30 8.89 -7.00 11.34
N GLN A 31 9.92 -7.78 11.69
CA GLN A 31 11.26 -7.27 11.97
C GLN A 31 12.15 -7.63 10.77
N GLU A 32 12.50 -6.65 9.95
CA GLU A 32 13.36 -6.80 8.78
C GLU A 32 14.69 -6.08 9.02
N ASN A 33 15.70 -6.39 8.21
CA ASN A 33 17.00 -5.71 8.32
C ASN A 33 16.88 -4.23 7.94
N GLY A 34 16.87 -3.35 8.95
CA GLY A 34 16.87 -1.90 8.79
C GLY A 34 15.49 -1.24 8.69
N TYR A 35 14.40 -1.97 8.92
CA TYR A 35 13.06 -1.40 9.09
C TYR A 35 12.11 -2.35 9.82
N THR A 36 11.14 -1.79 10.52
CA THR A 36 10.11 -2.55 11.23
C THR A 36 8.73 -2.14 10.72
N TYR A 37 7.88 -3.11 10.41
CA TYR A 37 6.52 -2.84 9.96
C TYR A 37 5.49 -3.43 10.92
N GLN A 38 4.40 -2.70 11.09
CA GLN A 38 3.22 -3.16 11.79
C GLN A 38 2.14 -3.54 10.78
N CYS A 39 1.59 -4.74 10.94
CA CYS A 39 0.40 -5.20 10.25
C CYS A 39 -0.71 -5.33 11.28
N ASP A 40 -1.73 -4.50 11.17
CA ASP A 40 -2.94 -4.60 11.99
C ASP A 40 -4.04 -5.25 11.16
N VAL A 41 -4.56 -6.38 11.64
CA VAL A 41 -5.74 -7.04 11.08
C VAL A 41 -6.96 -6.63 11.91
N LEU A 42 -7.74 -5.71 11.33
CA LEU A 42 -8.92 -5.11 11.92
C LEU A 42 -10.19 -5.92 11.60
N THR A 43 -11.29 -5.56 12.25
CA THR A 43 -12.63 -6.13 12.01
C THR A 43 -12.97 -6.18 10.52
N GLY A 44 -13.55 -7.29 10.08
CA GLY A 44 -13.87 -7.53 8.68
C GLY A 44 -12.65 -7.92 7.83
N LYS A 45 -11.60 -8.49 8.45
CA LYS A 45 -10.37 -8.94 7.77
C LYS A 45 -9.65 -7.81 7.03
N ARG A 46 -9.78 -6.58 7.51
CA ARG A 46 -9.13 -5.40 6.91
C ARG A 46 -7.71 -5.31 7.43
N VAL A 47 -6.74 -5.26 6.53
CA VAL A 47 -5.33 -5.09 6.84
C VAL A 47 -4.99 -3.61 6.76
N ARG A 48 -4.24 -3.14 7.75
CA ARG A 48 -3.49 -1.89 7.69
C ARG A 48 -2.01 -2.20 7.88
N LEU A 49 -1.21 -1.94 6.85
CA LEU A 49 0.21 -2.22 6.83
C LEU A 49 0.99 -0.91 6.74
N TYR A 50 1.90 -0.68 7.67
CA TYR A 50 2.64 0.58 7.78
C TYR A 50 3.98 0.36 8.50
N ASN A 51 4.93 1.27 8.23
CA ASN A 51 6.17 1.31 9.00
C ASN A 51 5.84 1.62 10.46
N LYS A 52 6.39 0.86 11.42
CA LYS A 52 6.07 0.97 12.85
C LYS A 52 6.44 2.32 13.46
N GLU A 53 7.34 3.06 12.82
CA GLU A 53 7.70 4.43 13.20
C GLU A 53 6.63 5.47 12.84
N ASN A 54 5.64 5.10 12.02
CA ASN A 54 4.55 5.99 11.64
C ASN A 54 3.64 6.29 12.85
N ASN A 55 3.35 7.56 13.08
CA ASN A 55 2.55 8.04 14.21
C ASN A 55 1.22 8.69 13.78
N LEU A 56 0.99 8.91 12.48
CA LEU A 56 -0.23 9.57 11.96
C LEU A 56 -1.32 8.60 11.53
N VAL A 57 -1.01 7.29 11.48
CA VAL A 57 -1.88 6.24 10.92
C VAL A 57 -3.27 6.17 11.57
N TYR A 58 -3.37 6.46 12.87
CA TYR A 58 -4.63 6.50 13.63
C TYR A 58 -5.02 7.91 14.07
N VAL A 59 -4.28 8.93 13.63
CA VAL A 59 -4.51 10.31 14.01
C VAL A 59 -5.53 10.93 13.07
N ARG A 60 -6.57 11.55 13.64
CA ARG A 60 -7.57 12.26 12.86
C ARG A 60 -6.95 13.51 12.24
N GLN A 61 -7.25 13.77 10.97
CA GLN A 61 -6.94 15.06 10.35
C GLN A 61 -7.85 16.15 10.95
N ILE A 62 -7.24 17.19 11.49
CA ILE A 62 -7.92 18.30 12.17
C ILE A 62 -7.20 19.62 11.91
N PHE A 63 -7.93 20.71 12.02
CA PHE A 63 -7.36 22.05 12.12
C PHE A 63 -6.58 22.20 13.44
N LYS A 64 -5.33 22.70 13.38
CA LYS A 64 -4.42 22.82 14.54
C LYS A 64 -4.96 23.80 15.58
N ASP A 65 -5.61 24.87 15.12
CA ASP A 65 -6.21 25.96 15.89
C ASP A 65 -7.53 25.54 16.54
N THR A 66 -8.50 25.04 15.77
CA THR A 66 -9.84 24.74 16.29
C THR A 66 -10.01 23.33 16.83
N LYS A 67 -9.10 22.41 16.47
CA LYS A 67 -9.21 20.95 16.68
C LYS A 67 -10.41 20.30 15.99
N GLU A 68 -11.09 21.03 15.12
CA GLU A 68 -12.23 20.52 14.36
C GLU A 68 -11.77 19.70 13.17
N VAL A 69 -12.65 18.77 12.75
CA VAL A 69 -12.46 17.97 11.55
C VAL A 69 -12.88 18.82 10.35
N PRO A 70 -12.07 18.88 9.27
CA PRO A 70 -12.51 19.51 8.04
C PRO A 70 -13.81 18.87 7.54
N GLY A 71 -14.79 19.69 7.19
CA GLY A 71 -16.08 19.22 6.70
C GLY A 71 -15.94 18.38 5.42
N PHE A 72 -16.84 17.41 5.21
CA PHE A 72 -16.95 16.69 3.95
C PHE A 72 -17.56 17.62 2.88
N GLY A 73 -16.72 18.21 2.03
CA GLY A 73 -17.17 19.10 0.94
C GLY A 73 -16.19 20.23 0.69
N PHE A 74 -14.98 19.89 0.25
CA PHE A 74 -13.85 20.76 -0.11
C PHE A 74 -14.24 22.05 -0.89
N ASP A 75 -14.63 23.11 -0.19
CA ASP A 75 -14.37 24.51 -0.56
C ASP A 75 -13.02 24.95 0.05
N PHE A 76 -12.06 24.03 0.09
CA PHE A 76 -10.79 24.20 0.77
C PHE A 76 -9.73 23.43 0.00
N ASP A 77 -8.81 24.16 -0.63
CA ASP A 77 -7.65 23.56 -1.27
C ASP A 77 -6.54 23.47 -0.22
N ASP A 78 -6.16 22.26 0.23
CA ASP A 78 -5.02 22.08 1.15
C ASP A 78 -3.67 22.10 0.45
N VAL A 79 -3.64 21.82 -0.85
CA VAL A 79 -2.43 21.90 -1.69
C VAL A 79 -2.76 22.58 -3.02
N VAL A 80 -1.75 23.19 -3.62
CA VAL A 80 -1.82 23.60 -5.03
C VAL A 80 -1.93 22.35 -5.90
N GLU A 81 -2.88 22.34 -6.82
CA GLU A 81 -3.05 21.23 -7.76
C GLU A 81 -1.89 21.21 -8.76
N GLU A 82 -1.21 20.07 -8.83
CA GLU A 82 -0.10 19.83 -9.75
C GLU A 82 -0.41 18.61 -10.63
N THR A 83 -0.17 18.75 -11.94
CA THR A 83 -0.50 17.71 -12.93
C THR A 83 0.41 16.48 -12.86
N TRP A 84 1.56 16.58 -12.20
CA TRP A 84 2.60 15.54 -12.19
C TRP A 84 2.47 14.57 -11.01
N THR A 85 1.93 15.02 -9.86
CA THR A 85 2.01 14.28 -8.60
C THR A 85 1.25 12.96 -8.65
N ARG A 86 0.03 12.99 -9.21
CA ARG A 86 -0.81 11.78 -9.34
C ARG A 86 -0.21 10.77 -10.32
N PRO A 87 0.13 11.13 -11.58
CA PRO A 87 0.79 10.19 -12.50
C PRO A 87 2.08 9.59 -11.94
N LYS A 88 2.93 10.41 -11.28
CA LYS A 88 4.18 9.93 -10.68
C LYS A 88 3.93 8.95 -9.53
N SER A 89 2.97 9.24 -8.65
CA SER A 89 2.57 8.34 -7.56
C SER A 89 2.09 6.99 -8.09
N LEU A 90 1.26 7.00 -9.15
CA LEU A 90 0.80 5.76 -9.79
C LEU A 90 1.94 4.99 -10.46
N SER A 91 2.91 5.69 -11.06
CA SER A 91 4.09 5.07 -11.68
C SER A 91 4.99 4.38 -10.64
N ILE A 92 5.23 5.01 -9.48
CA ILE A 92 6.00 4.42 -8.38
C ILE A 92 5.39 3.09 -7.93
N VAL A 93 4.07 3.07 -7.70
CA VAL A 93 3.37 1.83 -7.32
C VAL A 93 3.44 0.81 -8.45
N ASN A 94 3.19 1.22 -9.69
CA ASN A 94 3.30 0.32 -10.85
C ASN A 94 4.67 -0.32 -10.98
N ASN A 95 5.76 0.42 -10.76
CA ASN A 95 7.13 -0.06 -10.96
C ASN A 95 7.65 -0.91 -9.80
N ALA A 96 6.93 -0.96 -8.68
CA ALA A 96 7.28 -1.82 -7.56
C ALA A 96 6.86 -3.29 -7.75
N PHE A 97 5.89 -3.56 -8.63
CA PHE A 97 5.35 -4.90 -8.88
C PHE A 97 5.90 -5.52 -10.17
N THR A 98 6.16 -6.83 -10.17
CA THR A 98 6.51 -7.59 -11.39
C THR A 98 5.27 -7.80 -12.29
N ALA A 99 5.49 -8.17 -13.55
CA ALA A 99 4.39 -8.44 -14.48
C ALA A 99 3.47 -9.57 -13.97
N GLU A 100 4.05 -10.62 -13.41
CA GLU A 100 3.32 -11.76 -12.85
C GLU A 100 2.52 -11.34 -11.61
N GLN A 101 3.09 -10.50 -10.74
CA GLN A 101 2.36 -9.96 -9.59
C GLN A 101 1.15 -9.13 -10.05
N LYS A 102 1.35 -8.22 -11.02
CA LYS A 102 0.26 -7.38 -11.58
C LYS A 102 -0.85 -8.21 -12.19
N GLN A 103 -0.50 -9.25 -12.96
CA GLN A 103 -1.47 -10.15 -13.57
C GLN A 103 -2.36 -10.81 -12.51
N ARG A 104 -1.79 -11.22 -11.38
CA ARG A 104 -2.52 -11.85 -10.27
C ARG A 104 -3.42 -10.90 -9.49
N MET A 105 -3.11 -9.61 -9.45
CA MET A 105 -3.99 -8.65 -8.78
C MET A 105 -5.34 -8.53 -9.50
N GLY A 106 -5.40 -8.85 -10.81
CA GLY A 106 -6.65 -8.82 -11.55
C GLY A 106 -7.31 -7.44 -11.49
N THR A 107 -8.55 -7.41 -11.03
CA THR A 107 -9.35 -6.18 -10.83
C THR A 107 -9.30 -5.67 -9.38
N GLU A 108 -8.59 -6.36 -8.50
CA GLU A 108 -8.47 -5.98 -7.09
C GLU A 108 -7.67 -4.68 -6.95
N SER A 109 -7.95 -3.96 -5.86
CA SER A 109 -7.26 -2.70 -5.55
C SER A 109 -6.58 -2.72 -4.20
N VAL A 110 -5.44 -2.05 -4.09
CA VAL A 110 -4.81 -1.70 -2.82
C VAL A 110 -5.08 -0.24 -2.50
N GLY A 111 -5.53 0.04 -1.29
CA GLY A 111 -5.61 1.40 -0.77
C GLY A 111 -4.24 1.88 -0.33
N ILE A 112 -3.87 3.08 -0.72
CA ILE A 112 -2.59 3.70 -0.34
C ILE A 112 -2.91 5.07 0.23
N CYS A 113 -2.35 5.35 1.41
CA CYS A 113 -2.51 6.63 2.09
C CYS A 113 -1.12 7.25 2.29
N MET A 114 -0.92 8.45 1.74
CA MET A 114 0.22 9.30 2.08
C MET A 114 -0.19 10.31 3.13
N TYR A 115 0.62 10.43 4.18
CA TYR A 115 0.54 11.50 5.16
C TYR A 115 1.65 12.50 4.86
N ILE A 116 1.28 13.77 4.79
CA ILE A 116 2.12 14.83 4.24
C ILE A 116 2.29 15.91 5.29
N SER A 117 3.53 16.39 5.42
CA SER A 117 3.84 17.53 6.28
C SER A 117 3.14 18.78 5.75
N PRO A 118 2.30 19.45 6.56
CA PRO A 118 1.62 20.68 6.13
C PRO A 118 2.62 21.83 5.98
N GLU A 119 3.78 21.76 6.63
CA GLU A 119 4.83 22.79 6.56
C GLU A 119 5.71 22.65 5.32
N THR A 120 6.11 21.42 4.98
CA THR A 120 7.09 21.17 3.91
C THR A 120 6.50 20.58 2.65
N GLY A 121 5.27 20.06 2.70
CA GLY A 121 4.64 19.36 1.58
C GLY A 121 5.23 17.99 1.27
N LYS A 122 6.26 17.54 2.01
CA LYS A 122 6.87 16.22 1.83
C LYS A 122 5.99 15.12 2.43
N VAL A 123 5.97 13.97 1.76
CA VAL A 123 5.37 12.75 2.30
C VAL A 123 6.23 12.26 3.48
N VAL A 124 5.64 12.16 4.66
CA VAL A 124 6.34 11.75 5.89
C VAL A 124 6.02 10.32 6.29
N GLU A 125 4.82 9.84 5.99
CA GLU A 125 4.38 8.47 6.28
C GLU A 125 3.54 7.91 5.14
N VAL A 126 3.56 6.59 4.97
CA VAL A 126 2.71 5.87 4.02
C VAL A 126 2.08 4.66 4.72
N ALA A 127 0.79 4.42 4.47
CA ALA A 127 0.08 3.23 4.91
C ALA A 127 -0.62 2.54 3.74
N PHE A 128 -0.74 1.23 3.82
CA PHE A 128 -1.41 0.37 2.84
C PHE A 128 -2.64 -0.28 3.45
N HIS A 129 -3.68 -0.41 2.64
CA HIS A 129 -4.99 -0.95 3.05
C HIS A 129 -5.45 -2.00 2.05
N PHE A 130 -5.72 -3.21 2.53
CA PHE A 130 -6.26 -4.32 1.75
C PHE A 130 -7.00 -5.28 2.68
N THR A 131 -7.45 -6.43 2.21
CA THR A 131 -8.06 -7.46 3.07
C THR A 131 -7.17 -8.69 3.15
N THR A 132 -7.30 -9.50 4.20
CA THR A 132 -6.49 -10.72 4.34
C THR A 132 -6.76 -11.74 3.22
N VAL A 133 -7.89 -11.63 2.52
CA VAL A 133 -8.25 -12.51 1.38
C VAL A 133 -7.90 -11.91 0.03
N SER A 134 -7.39 -10.67 0.00
CA SER A 134 -6.98 -10.00 -1.22
C SER A 134 -5.68 -10.61 -1.75
N PRO A 135 -5.45 -10.67 -3.08
CA PRO A 135 -4.17 -11.10 -3.63
C PRO A 135 -3.01 -10.19 -3.21
N PHE A 136 -3.29 -8.95 -2.79
CA PHE A 136 -2.30 -8.08 -2.16
C PHE A 136 -1.73 -8.70 -0.87
N ALA A 137 -2.46 -9.55 -0.17
CA ALA A 137 -1.97 -10.20 1.03
C ALA A 137 -0.86 -11.25 0.76
N THR A 138 -0.59 -11.60 -0.50
CA THR A 138 0.51 -12.49 -0.91
C THR A 138 1.74 -11.74 -1.42
N ILE A 139 1.73 -10.41 -1.34
CA ILE A 139 2.85 -9.57 -1.78
C ILE A 139 3.90 -9.46 -0.66
N PRO A 140 5.19 -9.74 -0.94
CA PRO A 140 6.25 -9.60 0.04
C PRO A 140 6.35 -8.18 0.61
N LEU A 141 6.68 -8.07 1.89
CA LEU A 141 6.80 -6.79 2.60
C LEU A 141 7.75 -5.79 1.91
N SER A 142 8.84 -6.30 1.31
CA SER A 142 9.82 -5.50 0.58
C SER A 142 9.23 -4.67 -0.56
N VAL A 143 8.15 -5.13 -1.21
CA VAL A 143 7.46 -4.37 -2.26
C VAL A 143 6.77 -3.14 -1.66
N TYR A 144 6.09 -3.30 -0.53
CA TYR A 144 5.46 -2.18 0.20
C TYR A 144 6.50 -1.20 0.73
N ARG A 145 7.64 -1.70 1.23
CA ARG A 145 8.78 -0.87 1.64
C ARG A 145 9.35 -0.06 0.48
N LYS A 146 9.53 -0.65 -0.70
CA LYS A 146 9.99 0.05 -1.90
C LYS A 146 9.05 1.21 -2.25
N ILE A 147 7.74 0.97 -2.22
CA ILE A 147 6.73 2.00 -2.50
C ILE A 147 6.78 3.13 -1.46
N GLU A 148 6.83 2.80 -0.16
CA GLU A 148 6.95 3.80 0.91
C GLU A 148 8.16 4.71 0.68
N VAL A 149 9.34 4.12 0.47
CA VAL A 149 10.59 4.85 0.30
C VAL A 149 10.56 5.74 -0.94
N GLU A 150 10.11 5.21 -2.08
CA GLU A 150 10.06 5.98 -3.32
C GLU A 150 9.03 7.12 -3.27
N LEU A 151 7.86 6.91 -2.65
CA LEU A 151 6.88 7.98 -2.43
C LEU A 151 7.46 9.08 -1.53
N LYS A 152 8.10 8.72 -0.41
CA LYS A 152 8.73 9.69 0.51
C LYS A 152 9.87 10.48 -0.12
N GLN A 153 10.59 9.89 -1.08
CA GLN A 153 11.73 10.53 -1.75
C GLN A 153 11.32 11.39 -2.94
N GLN A 154 10.32 10.95 -3.72
CA GLN A 154 10.04 11.52 -5.05
C GLN A 154 8.74 12.30 -5.12
N ILE A 155 7.87 12.22 -4.11
CA ILE A 155 6.59 12.92 -4.08
C ILE A 155 6.61 14.03 -3.04
N TRP A 156 6.16 15.20 -3.45
CA TRP A 156 5.84 16.31 -2.59
C TRP A 156 4.63 17.05 -3.15
N PHE A 157 4.10 17.94 -2.34
CA PHE A 157 3.00 18.83 -2.66
C PHE A 157 3.40 20.24 -2.28
N THR A 158 2.65 21.23 -2.76
CA THR A 158 2.79 22.62 -2.28
C THR A 158 1.60 22.95 -1.37
N PRO A 159 1.74 22.91 -0.04
CA PRO A 159 0.64 23.23 0.86
C PRO A 159 0.18 24.68 0.70
N THR A 160 -1.13 24.89 0.65
CA THR A 160 -1.72 26.24 0.65
C THR A 160 -1.67 26.86 2.05
N LYS A 161 -2.14 28.11 2.17
CA LYS A 161 -2.35 28.74 3.48
C LYS A 161 -3.29 27.92 4.37
N ASP A 162 -4.35 27.38 3.79
CA ASP A 162 -5.34 26.64 4.54
C ASP A 162 -4.86 25.22 4.85
N GLY A 163 -4.15 24.55 3.93
CA GLY A 163 -3.49 23.27 4.21
C GLY A 163 -2.51 23.34 5.38
N LYS A 164 -1.75 24.44 5.48
CA LYS A 164 -0.84 24.71 6.60
C LYS A 164 -1.53 24.79 7.96
N ARG A 165 -2.85 24.96 8.01
CA ARG A 165 -3.62 24.95 9.27
C ARG A 165 -3.88 23.54 9.79
N LEU A 166 -3.76 22.50 8.96
CA LEU A 166 -3.99 21.12 9.37
C LEU A 166 -2.82 20.54 10.17
N ASN A 167 -3.10 19.54 11.01
CA ASN A 167 -2.07 18.78 11.72
C ASN A 167 -1.26 17.86 10.78
N HIS A 168 -1.87 17.38 9.69
CA HIS A 168 -1.22 16.71 8.56
C HIS A 168 -2.13 16.80 7.33
N LEU A 169 -1.55 16.71 6.12
CA LEU A 169 -2.33 16.51 4.90
C LEU A 169 -2.42 15.02 4.58
N MET A 170 -3.47 14.62 3.87
CA MET A 170 -3.72 13.22 3.56
C MET A 170 -4.07 13.06 2.08
N ARG A 171 -3.45 12.09 1.41
CA ARG A 171 -3.80 11.67 0.05
C ARG A 171 -4.04 10.18 0.03
N TYR A 172 -5.29 9.81 -0.12
CA TYR A 172 -5.71 8.41 -0.24
C TYR A 172 -6.17 8.12 -1.67
N TRP A 173 -5.75 6.98 -2.22
CA TRP A 173 -6.30 6.44 -3.45
C TRP A 173 -6.37 4.92 -3.41
N ARG A 174 -7.26 4.37 -4.25
CA ARG A 174 -7.26 2.94 -4.59
C ARG A 174 -6.46 2.75 -5.87
N HIS A 175 -5.39 1.98 -5.80
CA HIS A 175 -4.57 1.63 -6.94
C HIS A 175 -5.02 0.30 -7.54
N ARG A 176 -5.17 0.25 -8.86
CA ARG A 176 -5.41 -0.97 -9.65
C ARG A 176 -4.41 -1.01 -10.80
N PHE A 177 -4.05 -2.21 -11.24
CA PHE A 177 -3.14 -2.41 -12.38
C PHE A 177 -3.88 -2.59 -13.70
N LYS A 178 -5.14 -3.01 -13.64
CA LYS A 178 -6.05 -3.08 -14.78
C LYS A 178 -7.16 -2.07 -14.54
N GLU A 179 -7.40 -1.22 -15.53
CA GLU A 179 -8.57 -0.34 -15.58
C GLU A 179 -9.78 -1.10 -16.15
#